data_AF-A0A7W7WQG4-F1
#
_entry.id   AF-A0A7W7WQG4-F1
#
_cell.length_a   1.000
_cell.length_b   1.000
_cell.length_c   1.000
_cell.angle_alpha   90.00
_cell.angle_beta   90.00
_cell.angle_gamma   90.00
#
_symmetry.space_group_name_H-M   'P 1'
#
loop_
_entity.id
_entity.type
_entity.pdbx_description
1 polymer ?
#
loop_
_entity_poly.entity_id
_entity_poly.type
_entity_poly.pdbx_seq_one_letter_code
_entity_poly.pdbx_strand_id
1 'polypeptide(L)'
;MVELHPSTYLQAAAWVPDDDPERPWEDAADLAADWIWERSKIEGVAPLLVTNTVQNGVGIGCLDEIARRGGRATPQGKQRFDRGPVLAYVPDERTLKFALDLARGYSLAVVETVSFPLAEWAAGAGAINLLDGSTSTSSIPDDVKADLDRAVFFGGNNGWTGPDEKQHARAHLGHHVQSGRLAPEQAASYVMSQGVSDRGAKRLRLLLEKLA
;
A
#
# COMPACT_ATOMS: atom_id res chain seq x y z
N MET A 1 8.96 -24.43 -2.79
CA MET A 1 8.95 -23.22 -3.63
C MET A 1 7.92 -22.31 -3.02
N VAL A 2 8.31 -21.12 -2.56
CA VAL A 2 7.39 -20.18 -1.90
C VAL A 2 6.46 -19.60 -2.97
N GLU A 3 5.15 -19.69 -2.76
CA GLU A 3 4.15 -19.07 -3.62
C GLU A 3 4.15 -17.55 -3.35
N LEU A 4 4.27 -16.76 -4.41
CA LEU A 4 4.29 -15.30 -4.34
C LEU A 4 2.97 -14.74 -4.87
N HIS A 5 2.50 -13.65 -4.29
CA HIS A 5 1.31 -12.97 -4.78
C HIS A 5 1.51 -12.52 -6.25
N PRO A 6 0.56 -12.78 -7.16
CA PRO A 6 0.77 -12.63 -8.61
C PRO A 6 1.05 -11.18 -9.05
N SER A 7 0.43 -10.20 -8.39
CA SER A 7 0.58 -8.77 -8.74
C SER A 7 1.68 -8.06 -7.94
N THR A 8 1.68 -8.21 -6.61
CA THR A 8 2.63 -7.52 -5.71
C THR A 8 3.95 -8.25 -5.53
N TYR A 9 4.03 -9.55 -5.87
CA TYR A 9 5.18 -10.42 -5.66
C TYR A 9 5.63 -10.54 -4.19
N LEU A 10 4.72 -10.29 -3.25
CA LEU A 10 4.96 -10.47 -1.82
C LEU A 10 4.82 -11.94 -1.44
N GLN A 11 5.57 -12.36 -0.42
CA GLN A 11 5.40 -13.67 0.21
C GLN A 11 4.23 -13.67 1.20
N ALA A 12 4.08 -12.61 1.97
CA ALA A 12 2.94 -12.35 2.83
C ALA A 12 2.74 -10.84 3.00
N ALA A 13 1.52 -10.42 3.27
CA ALA A 13 1.19 -9.03 3.54
C ALA A 13 0.39 -8.92 4.83
N ALA A 14 0.63 -7.86 5.58
CA ALA A 14 -0.14 -7.50 6.76
C ALA A 14 -0.31 -5.99 6.85
N TRP A 15 -1.35 -5.57 7.56
CA TRP A 15 -1.75 -4.19 7.63
C TRP A 15 -2.44 -3.88 8.96
N VAL A 16 -2.13 -2.72 9.52
CA VAL A 16 -2.85 -2.14 10.66
C VAL A 16 -3.71 -1.01 10.12
N PRO A 17 -5.05 -1.14 10.15
CA PRO A 17 -5.94 -0.09 9.69
C PRO A 17 -5.93 1.14 10.62
N ASP A 18 -6.25 2.30 10.06
CA ASP A 18 -6.56 3.55 10.74
C ASP A 18 -8.09 3.65 10.96
N ASP A 19 -8.63 2.70 11.72
CA ASP A 19 -10.06 2.59 12.03
C ASP A 19 -10.47 3.25 13.36
N ASP A 20 -9.49 3.58 14.20
CA ASP A 20 -9.67 4.24 15.48
C ASP A 20 -8.76 5.49 15.58
N PRO A 21 -9.34 6.72 15.53
CA PRO A 21 -8.56 7.95 15.58
C PRO A 21 -7.88 8.20 16.94
N GLU A 22 -8.28 7.49 17.99
CA GLU A 22 -7.69 7.59 19.32
C GLU A 22 -6.56 6.58 19.55
N ARG A 23 -6.32 5.65 18.60
CA ARG A 23 -5.26 4.65 18.73
C ARG A 23 -3.89 5.34 18.76
N PRO A 24 -3.06 5.06 19.78
CA PRO A 24 -1.68 5.50 19.78
C PRO A 24 -0.92 4.92 18.58
N TRP A 25 -0.20 5.78 17.87
CA TRP A 25 0.64 5.36 16.75
C TRP A 25 1.71 4.32 17.14
N GLU A 26 2.14 4.33 18.39
CA GLU A 26 3.09 3.34 18.94
C GLU A 26 2.47 1.94 18.99
N ASP A 27 1.22 1.82 19.44
CA ASP A 27 0.51 0.52 19.50
C ASP A 27 0.34 -0.07 18.09
N ALA A 28 -0.02 0.77 17.12
CA ALA A 28 -0.13 0.36 15.72
C ALA A 28 1.25 -0.06 15.14
N ALA A 29 2.30 0.67 15.48
CA ALA A 29 3.66 0.34 15.08
C ALA A 29 4.14 -0.98 15.71
N ASP A 30 3.83 -1.23 16.97
CA ASP A 30 4.19 -2.46 17.69
C ASP A 30 3.54 -3.70 17.07
N LEU A 31 2.25 -3.64 16.72
CA LEU A 31 1.58 -4.75 16.03
C LEU A 31 2.25 -5.09 14.70
N ALA A 32 2.58 -4.08 13.89
CA ALA A 32 3.27 -4.27 12.63
C ALA A 32 4.72 -4.76 12.83
N ALA A 33 5.41 -4.28 13.87
CA ALA A 33 6.77 -4.66 14.21
C ALA A 33 6.87 -6.11 14.66
N ASP A 34 5.98 -6.55 15.54
CA ASP A 34 5.92 -7.94 16.01
C ASP A 34 5.72 -8.90 14.85
N TRP A 35 4.74 -8.60 13.99
CA TRP A 35 4.46 -9.42 12.82
C TRP A 35 5.66 -9.48 11.86
N ILE A 36 6.27 -8.34 11.53
CA ILE A 36 7.40 -8.35 10.57
C ILE A 36 8.63 -9.04 11.14
N TRP A 37 8.88 -8.96 12.45
CA TRP A 37 9.98 -9.67 13.10
C TRP A 37 9.80 -11.19 13.04
N GLU A 38 8.57 -11.69 13.20
CA GLU A 38 8.26 -13.11 13.00
C GLU A 38 8.53 -13.54 11.56
N ARG A 39 8.10 -12.75 10.58
CA ARG A 39 8.38 -12.99 9.16
C ARG A 39 9.88 -12.99 8.86
N SER A 40 10.62 -12.04 9.42
CA SER A 40 12.08 -11.95 9.30
C SER A 40 12.81 -13.18 9.84
N LYS A 41 12.32 -13.82 10.91
CA LYS A 41 12.91 -15.07 11.42
C LYS A 41 12.74 -16.22 10.42
N ILE A 42 11.58 -16.29 9.75
CA ILE A 42 11.29 -17.29 8.72
C ILE A 42 12.09 -17.03 7.44
N GLU A 43 12.21 -15.76 7.06
CA GLU A 43 12.85 -15.31 5.82
C GLU A 43 14.37 -15.16 5.94
N GLY A 44 14.91 -15.20 7.16
CA GLY A 44 16.34 -15.19 7.43
C GLY A 44 17.04 -13.85 7.21
N VAL A 45 16.29 -12.75 7.09
CA VAL A 45 16.78 -11.40 6.80
C VAL A 45 16.16 -10.41 7.77
N ALA A 46 16.94 -9.46 8.29
CA ALA A 46 16.44 -8.41 9.16
C ALA A 46 15.46 -7.48 8.40
N PRO A 47 14.39 -7.01 9.05
CA PRO A 47 13.39 -6.18 8.39
C PRO A 47 13.93 -4.76 8.17
N LEU A 48 13.50 -4.14 7.07
CA LEU A 48 13.77 -2.75 6.74
C LEU A 48 12.60 -1.87 7.20
N LEU A 49 12.93 -0.72 7.78
CA LEU A 49 11.93 0.31 8.04
C LEU A 49 11.83 1.26 6.84
N VAL A 50 10.65 1.39 6.27
CA VAL A 50 10.35 2.36 5.20
C VAL A 50 9.43 3.45 5.74
N THR A 51 9.81 4.71 5.52
CA THR A 51 9.09 5.90 5.98
C THR A 51 9.07 6.98 4.90
N ASN A 52 8.10 7.89 4.95
CA ASN A 52 8.01 9.02 4.01
C ASN A 52 9.25 9.93 4.09
N THR A 53 9.71 10.19 5.32
CA THR A 53 10.91 10.99 5.64
C THR A 53 11.68 10.35 6.77
N VAL A 54 12.96 10.71 6.94
CA VAL A 54 13.82 10.15 8.00
C VAL A 54 13.30 10.46 9.41
N GLN A 55 12.55 11.55 9.57
CA GLN A 55 12.00 11.98 10.87
C GLN A 55 10.70 11.25 11.24
N ASN A 56 10.04 10.58 10.29
CA ASN A 56 8.80 9.86 10.59
C ASN A 56 9.08 8.67 11.52
N GLY A 57 8.31 8.57 12.61
CA GLY A 57 8.42 7.47 13.57
C GLY A 57 9.69 7.46 14.42
N VAL A 58 10.48 8.55 14.42
CA VAL A 58 11.59 8.72 15.37
C VAL A 58 11.04 8.79 16.79
N GLY A 59 11.66 8.05 17.71
CA GLY A 59 11.23 7.99 19.12
C GLY A 59 10.26 6.85 19.41
N ILE A 60 9.71 6.19 18.38
CA ILE A 60 8.94 4.96 18.53
C ILE A 60 9.92 3.80 18.63
N GLY A 61 9.98 3.17 19.82
CA GLY A 61 11.03 2.21 20.16
C GLY A 61 11.17 1.04 19.18
N CYS A 62 10.05 0.43 18.77
CA CYS A 62 10.06 -0.71 17.84
C CYS A 62 10.58 -0.32 16.44
N LEU A 63 10.24 0.88 15.96
CA LEU A 63 10.70 1.40 14.66
C LEU A 63 12.19 1.73 14.70
N ASP A 64 12.67 2.33 15.79
CA ASP A 64 14.08 2.62 15.98
C ASP A 64 14.90 1.33 16.11
N GLU A 65 14.34 0.26 16.70
CA GLU A 65 14.97 -1.05 16.71
C GLU A 65 15.12 -1.65 15.30
N ILE A 66 14.06 -1.64 14.50
CA ILE A 66 14.11 -2.11 13.09
C ILE A 66 15.14 -1.30 12.31
N ALA A 67 15.09 0.03 12.44
CA ALA A 67 16.02 0.95 11.76
C ALA A 67 17.49 0.66 12.12
N ARG A 68 17.77 0.32 13.38
CA ARG A 68 19.12 -0.01 13.85
C ARG A 68 19.61 -1.37 13.35
N ARG A 69 18.71 -2.35 13.18
CA ARG A 69 19.05 -3.73 12.82
C ARG A 69 19.14 -3.96 11.30
N GLY A 70 18.11 -3.57 10.56
CA GLY A 70 18.05 -3.74 9.11
C GLY A 70 18.31 -2.45 8.32
N GLY A 71 17.98 -1.30 8.90
CA GLY A 71 18.15 0.00 8.28
C GLY A 71 16.85 0.76 8.09
N ARG A 72 16.97 2.08 7.85
CA ARG A 72 15.85 2.96 7.49
C ARG A 72 16.01 3.43 6.04
N ALA A 73 14.99 3.18 5.23
CA ALA A 73 14.91 3.59 3.85
C ALA A 73 13.81 4.63 3.64
N THR A 74 14.04 5.58 2.73
CA THR A 74 13.04 6.58 2.33
C THR A 74 13.08 6.72 0.80
N PRO A 75 11.97 7.07 0.13
CA PRO A 75 11.95 7.18 -1.33
C PRO A 75 12.85 8.28 -1.92
N GLN A 76 13.33 9.22 -1.09
CA GLN A 76 14.27 10.27 -1.47
C GLN A 76 15.71 9.97 -1.02
N GLY A 77 15.90 8.93 -0.20
CA GLY A 77 17.20 8.51 0.28
C GLY A 77 18.10 8.03 -0.84
N LYS A 78 19.40 8.33 -0.73
CA LYS A 78 20.42 7.85 -1.67
C LYS A 78 20.99 6.48 -1.30
N GLN A 79 20.77 6.04 -0.06
CA GLN A 79 21.22 4.74 0.41
C GLN A 79 20.47 3.63 -0.32
N ARG A 80 21.23 2.66 -0.82
CA ARG A 80 20.67 1.46 -1.46
C ARG A 80 20.56 0.35 -0.44
N PHE A 81 19.43 -0.35 -0.48
CA PHE A 81 19.16 -1.52 0.33
C PHE A 81 18.87 -2.70 -0.59
N ASP A 82 19.28 -3.88 -0.17
CA ASP A 82 18.84 -5.11 -0.81
C ASP A 82 17.38 -5.37 -0.45
N ARG A 83 16.74 -6.27 -1.22
CA ARG A 83 15.36 -6.68 -0.92
C ARG A 83 15.31 -7.49 0.36
N GLY A 84 14.24 -7.31 1.13
CA GLY A 84 14.03 -8.00 2.38
C GLY A 84 12.64 -7.75 2.93
N PRO A 85 12.31 -8.29 4.12
CA PRO A 85 11.07 -7.99 4.81
C PRO A 85 10.99 -6.48 5.09
N VAL A 86 9.81 -5.88 4.93
CA VAL A 86 9.63 -4.43 5.09
C VAL A 86 8.49 -4.13 6.06
N LEU A 87 8.71 -3.15 6.93
CA LEU A 87 7.65 -2.43 7.62
C LEU A 87 7.56 -1.03 7.02
N ALA A 88 6.42 -0.69 6.42
CA ALA A 88 6.12 0.65 5.94
C ALA A 88 5.25 1.39 6.96
N TYR A 89 5.78 2.46 7.54
CA TYR A 89 5.07 3.22 8.58
C TYR A 89 4.42 4.48 7.97
N VAL A 90 3.09 4.54 8.05
CA VAL A 90 2.22 5.62 7.56
C VAL A 90 2.53 6.09 6.11
N PRO A 91 2.64 5.15 5.14
CA PRO A 91 3.15 5.50 3.82
C PRO A 91 2.14 6.29 2.98
N ASP A 92 2.65 7.27 2.22
CA ASP A 92 1.94 7.82 1.06
C ASP A 92 2.06 6.89 -0.17
N GLU A 93 1.45 7.25 -1.31
CA GLU A 93 1.46 6.41 -2.52
C GLU A 93 2.89 6.11 -3.00
N ARG A 94 3.78 7.09 -2.89
CA ARG A 94 5.19 6.95 -3.31
C ARG A 94 5.95 5.99 -2.38
N THR A 95 5.73 6.12 -1.08
CA THR A 95 6.39 5.34 -0.05
C THR A 95 5.89 3.91 -0.04
N LEU A 96 4.59 3.69 -0.25
CA LEU A 96 4.04 2.35 -0.41
C LEU A 96 4.61 1.65 -1.65
N LYS A 97 4.70 2.35 -2.79
CA LYS A 97 5.31 1.77 -4.01
C LYS A 97 6.77 1.39 -3.78
N PHE A 98 7.52 2.24 -3.10
CA PHE A 98 8.92 1.99 -2.75
C PHE A 98 9.06 0.80 -1.77
N ALA A 99 8.18 0.69 -0.78
CA ALA A 99 8.13 -0.44 0.15
C ALA A 99 7.84 -1.75 -0.58
N LEU A 100 6.89 -1.77 -1.51
CA LEU A 100 6.58 -2.93 -2.37
C LEU A 100 7.80 -3.38 -3.19
N ASP A 101 8.57 -2.44 -3.75
CA ASP A 101 9.76 -2.77 -4.54
C ASP A 101 10.89 -3.39 -3.69
N LEU A 102 11.05 -2.91 -2.45
CA LEU A 102 12.00 -3.47 -1.49
C LEU A 102 11.55 -4.82 -0.93
N ALA A 103 10.24 -5.00 -0.73
CA ALA A 103 9.64 -6.22 -0.20
C ALA A 103 9.43 -7.32 -1.25
N ARG A 104 9.80 -7.09 -2.52
CA ARG A 104 9.57 -8.07 -3.59
C ARG A 104 10.27 -9.40 -3.30
N GLY A 105 9.48 -10.47 -3.17
CA GLY A 105 9.94 -11.82 -2.78
C GLY A 105 9.97 -12.06 -1.26
N TYR A 106 9.56 -11.09 -0.46
CA TYR A 106 9.55 -11.09 1.01
C TYR A 106 8.21 -10.59 1.55
N SER A 107 8.09 -10.51 2.87
CA SER A 107 6.89 -9.99 3.53
C SER A 107 6.86 -8.47 3.66
N LEU A 108 5.66 -7.90 3.67
CA LEU A 108 5.42 -6.47 3.89
C LEU A 108 4.35 -6.26 4.97
N ALA A 109 4.67 -5.50 6.01
CA ALA A 109 3.72 -4.97 6.98
C ALA A 109 3.52 -3.47 6.75
N VAL A 110 2.28 -2.99 6.84
CA VAL A 110 1.97 -1.56 6.66
C VAL A 110 1.14 -1.02 7.82
N VAL A 111 1.56 0.09 8.40
CA VAL A 111 0.71 0.89 9.30
C VAL A 111 0.03 1.96 8.45
N GLU A 112 -1.30 1.97 8.41
CA GLU A 112 -2.08 2.90 7.58
C GLU A 112 -1.85 4.37 7.95
N THR A 113 -2.09 5.26 6.99
CA THR A 113 -2.18 6.70 7.23
C THR A 113 -3.62 7.17 7.04
N VAL A 114 -4.04 8.12 7.87
CA VAL A 114 -5.35 8.79 7.79
C VAL A 114 -5.64 9.36 6.39
N SER A 115 -4.61 9.87 5.72
CA SER A 115 -4.72 10.62 4.47
C SER A 115 -4.77 9.77 3.20
N PHE A 116 -4.49 8.46 3.30
CA PHE A 116 -4.46 7.56 2.15
C PHE A 116 -4.90 6.17 2.58
N PRO A 117 -6.23 5.91 2.53
CA PRO A 117 -6.77 4.62 2.92
C PRO A 117 -6.20 3.45 2.12
N LEU A 118 -5.73 2.42 2.80
CA LEU A 118 -5.04 1.24 2.28
C LEU A 118 -5.90 -0.01 2.28
N ALA A 119 -7.16 0.05 2.70
CA ALA A 119 -8.06 -1.10 2.74
C ALA A 119 -8.15 -1.86 1.38
N GLU A 120 -8.19 -1.13 0.26
CA GLU A 120 -8.28 -1.74 -1.07
C GLU A 120 -6.95 -2.31 -1.55
N TRP A 121 -5.83 -1.67 -1.18
CA TRP A 121 -4.52 -2.28 -1.34
C TRP A 121 -4.40 -3.57 -0.51
N ALA A 122 -4.81 -3.54 0.75
CA ALA A 122 -4.75 -4.67 1.68
C ALA A 122 -5.58 -5.84 1.14
N ALA A 123 -6.81 -5.60 0.69
CA ALA A 123 -7.64 -6.60 0.05
C ALA A 123 -6.99 -7.18 -1.22
N GLY A 124 -6.48 -6.32 -2.10
CA GLY A 124 -5.86 -6.76 -3.35
C GLY A 124 -4.48 -7.42 -3.19
N ALA A 125 -3.81 -7.22 -2.05
CA ALA A 125 -2.55 -7.89 -1.70
C ALA A 125 -2.77 -9.16 -0.85
N GLY A 126 -4.02 -9.47 -0.47
CA GLY A 126 -4.34 -10.54 0.47
C GLY A 126 -3.78 -10.30 1.87
N ALA A 127 -3.68 -9.04 2.29
CA ALA A 127 -3.09 -8.66 3.55
C ALA A 127 -3.99 -9.03 4.74
N ILE A 128 -3.37 -9.50 5.81
CA ILE A 128 -4.02 -9.78 7.08
C ILE A 128 -4.19 -8.46 7.86
N ASN A 129 -5.39 -8.21 8.36
CA ASN A 129 -5.64 -7.16 9.34
C ASN A 129 -5.05 -7.58 10.69
N LEU A 130 -4.06 -6.84 11.19
CA LEU A 130 -3.35 -7.17 12.41
C LEU A 130 -4.14 -6.89 13.70
N LEU A 131 -5.29 -6.21 13.62
CA LEU A 131 -6.15 -5.99 14.78
C LEU A 131 -7.02 -7.20 15.12
N ASP A 132 -7.48 -7.92 14.10
CA ASP A 132 -8.45 -9.01 14.26
C ASP A 132 -7.99 -10.35 13.65
N GLY A 133 -6.87 -10.36 12.92
CA GLY A 133 -6.29 -11.53 12.27
C GLY A 133 -7.03 -11.98 11.01
N SER A 134 -8.03 -11.22 10.53
CA SER A 134 -8.81 -11.57 9.35
C SER A 134 -8.08 -11.21 8.05
N THR A 135 -8.40 -11.90 6.95
CA THR A 135 -7.94 -11.48 5.62
C THR A 135 -8.82 -10.35 5.11
N SER A 136 -8.18 -9.27 4.66
CA SER A 136 -8.87 -8.08 4.18
C SER A 136 -9.75 -8.41 2.97
N THR A 137 -11.00 -7.97 2.99
CA THR A 137 -11.92 -8.07 1.85
C THR A 137 -12.19 -6.70 1.27
N SER A 138 -12.21 -6.59 -0.05
CA SER A 138 -12.46 -5.31 -0.72
C SER A 138 -13.91 -4.86 -0.51
N SER A 139 -14.08 -3.58 -0.20
CA SER A 139 -15.38 -2.93 -0.02
C SER A 139 -16.00 -2.48 -1.34
N ILE A 140 -15.20 -2.45 -2.42
CA ILE A 140 -15.65 -2.03 -3.75
C ILE A 140 -16.59 -3.11 -4.33
N PRO A 141 -17.80 -2.74 -4.80
CA PRO A 141 -18.71 -3.68 -5.47
C PRO A 141 -18.08 -4.33 -6.71
N ASP A 142 -18.43 -5.58 -7.00
CA ASP A 142 -17.77 -6.35 -8.06
C ASP A 142 -17.93 -5.76 -9.47
N ASP A 143 -19.06 -5.10 -9.75
CA ASP A 143 -19.26 -4.39 -11.01
C ASP A 143 -18.35 -3.15 -11.13
N VAL A 144 -18.11 -2.45 -10.01
CA VAL A 144 -17.19 -1.31 -9.93
C VAL A 144 -15.74 -1.79 -10.07
N LYS A 145 -15.38 -2.92 -9.45
CA LYS A 145 -14.06 -3.57 -9.64
C LYS A 145 -13.81 -3.92 -11.10
N ALA A 146 -14.80 -4.50 -11.78
CA ALA A 146 -14.66 -4.85 -13.19
C ALA A 146 -14.39 -3.61 -14.07
N ASP A 147 -15.00 -2.47 -13.77
CA ASP A 147 -14.72 -1.21 -14.46
C ASP A 147 -13.35 -0.60 -14.07
N LEU A 148 -12.91 -0.77 -12.82
CA LEU A 148 -11.54 -0.44 -12.41
C LEU A 148 -10.50 -1.29 -13.14
N ASP A 149 -10.71 -2.59 -13.25
CA ASP A 149 -9.82 -3.50 -13.98
C ASP A 149 -9.71 -3.11 -15.45
N ARG A 150 -10.82 -2.72 -16.08
CA ARG A 150 -10.81 -2.17 -17.44
C ARG A 150 -10.01 -0.87 -17.53
N ALA A 151 -10.17 0.04 -16.56
CA ALA A 151 -9.42 1.29 -16.51
C ALA A 151 -7.91 1.04 -16.30
N VAL A 152 -7.54 0.06 -15.46
CA VAL A 152 -6.16 -0.38 -15.24
C VAL A 152 -5.58 -1.02 -16.50
N PHE A 153 -6.33 -1.90 -17.16
CA PHE A 153 -5.90 -2.52 -18.41
C PHE A 153 -5.61 -1.47 -19.49
N PHE A 154 -6.47 -0.46 -19.61
CA PHE A 154 -6.35 0.55 -20.65
C PHE A 154 -5.28 1.62 -20.36
N GLY A 155 -5.17 2.08 -19.10
CA GLY A 155 -4.31 3.22 -18.75
C GLY A 155 -3.35 3.00 -17.58
N GLY A 156 -3.36 1.84 -16.93
CA GLY A 156 -2.52 1.56 -15.77
C GLY A 156 -1.03 1.55 -16.09
N ASN A 157 -0.64 0.98 -17.24
CA ASN A 157 0.76 0.85 -17.66
C ASN A 157 1.44 2.21 -17.90
N ASN A 158 0.71 3.19 -18.44
CA ASN A 158 1.22 4.55 -18.64
C ASN A 158 0.83 5.52 -17.52
N GLY A 159 0.04 5.06 -16.54
CA GLY A 159 -0.47 5.86 -15.43
C GLY A 159 -1.36 7.01 -15.88
N TRP A 160 -2.23 6.77 -16.87
CA TRP A 160 -3.21 7.71 -17.44
C TRP A 160 -2.58 9.06 -17.84
N THR A 161 -1.47 9.03 -18.59
CA THR A 161 -0.81 10.26 -19.07
C THR A 161 -1.53 10.87 -20.27
N GLY A 162 -2.04 10.03 -21.18
CA GLY A 162 -2.71 10.45 -22.41
C GLY A 162 -4.18 10.87 -22.24
N PRO A 163 -4.75 11.56 -23.25
CA PRO A 163 -6.13 12.04 -23.21
C PRO A 163 -7.15 10.89 -23.31
N ASP A 164 -6.87 9.89 -24.14
CA ASP A 164 -7.78 8.77 -24.40
C ASP A 164 -7.93 7.88 -23.16
N GLU A 165 -6.84 7.61 -22.45
CA GLU A 165 -6.87 6.83 -21.21
C GLU A 165 -7.63 7.57 -20.11
N LYS A 166 -7.45 8.89 -20.02
CA LYS A 166 -8.23 9.72 -19.09
C LYS A 166 -9.70 9.73 -19.45
N GLN A 167 -10.04 9.83 -20.73
CA GLN A 167 -11.43 9.78 -21.18
C GLN A 167 -12.06 8.43 -20.88
N HIS A 168 -11.34 7.34 -21.14
CA HIS A 168 -11.77 5.98 -20.81
C HIS A 168 -12.02 5.82 -19.31
N ALA A 169 -11.07 6.24 -18.46
CA ALA A 169 -11.23 6.18 -17.01
C ALA A 169 -12.44 6.99 -16.52
N ARG A 170 -12.66 8.20 -17.05
CA ARG A 170 -13.85 9.01 -16.72
C ARG A 170 -15.15 8.33 -17.14
N ALA A 171 -15.19 7.76 -18.33
CA ALA A 171 -16.40 7.12 -18.86
C ALA A 171 -16.82 5.91 -18.02
N HIS A 172 -15.86 5.11 -17.56
CA HIS A 172 -16.13 3.90 -16.79
C HIS A 172 -16.29 4.15 -15.28
N LEU A 173 -15.55 5.10 -14.70
CA LEU A 173 -15.52 5.30 -13.24
C LEU A 173 -16.34 6.50 -12.77
N GLY A 174 -16.64 7.45 -13.66
CA GLY A 174 -17.26 8.73 -13.28
C GLY A 174 -18.62 8.55 -12.60
N HIS A 175 -19.47 7.65 -13.12
CA HIS A 175 -20.77 7.39 -12.50
C HIS A 175 -20.65 6.76 -11.12
N HIS A 176 -19.70 5.84 -10.92
CA HIS A 176 -19.47 5.19 -9.63
C HIS A 176 -18.97 6.19 -8.58
N VAL A 177 -18.10 7.13 -8.99
CA VAL A 177 -17.64 8.23 -8.12
C VAL A 177 -18.80 9.16 -7.75
N GLN A 178 -19.56 9.64 -8.74
CA GLN A 178 -20.69 10.56 -8.52
C GLN A 178 -21.82 9.96 -7.68
N SER A 179 -22.02 8.64 -7.75
CA SER A 179 -23.00 7.93 -6.94
C SER A 179 -22.47 7.50 -5.56
N GLY A 180 -21.22 7.83 -5.22
CA GLY A 180 -20.59 7.48 -3.95
C GLY A 180 -20.24 6.00 -3.81
N ARG A 181 -20.27 5.22 -4.89
CA ARG A 181 -19.92 3.80 -4.92
C ARG A 181 -18.41 3.54 -5.00
N LEU A 182 -17.64 4.58 -5.31
CA LEU A 182 -16.18 4.54 -5.40
C LEU A 182 -15.59 5.88 -4.95
N ALA A 183 -14.84 5.88 -3.84
CA ALA A 183 -14.03 7.05 -3.49
C ALA A 183 -12.76 7.14 -4.38
N PRO A 184 -12.30 8.35 -4.76
CA PRO A 184 -11.04 8.52 -5.49
C PRO A 184 -9.82 7.88 -4.81
N GLU A 185 -9.77 7.88 -3.49
CA GLU A 185 -8.72 7.27 -2.67
C GLU A 185 -8.78 5.74 -2.74
N GLN A 186 -9.98 5.16 -2.64
CA GLN A 186 -10.19 3.72 -2.80
C GLN A 186 -9.70 3.25 -4.17
N ALA A 187 -10.00 4.01 -5.23
CA ALA A 187 -9.50 3.72 -6.57
C ALA A 187 -7.96 3.72 -6.64
N ALA A 188 -7.30 4.72 -6.04
CA ALA A 188 -5.84 4.77 -6.01
C ALA A 188 -5.21 3.61 -5.24
N SER A 189 -5.78 3.28 -4.07
CA SER A 189 -5.38 2.15 -3.24
C SER A 189 -5.52 0.82 -3.99
N TYR A 190 -6.65 0.60 -4.65
CA TYR A 190 -6.91 -0.57 -5.48
C TYR A 190 -5.89 -0.71 -6.62
N VAL A 191 -5.67 0.33 -7.42
CA VAL A 191 -4.78 0.19 -8.59
C VAL A 191 -3.31 -0.04 -8.19
N MET A 192 -2.90 0.38 -6.99
CA MET A 192 -1.58 0.03 -6.45
C MET A 192 -1.45 -1.46 -6.14
N SER A 193 -2.52 -2.13 -5.69
CA SER A 193 -2.54 -3.60 -5.53
C SER A 193 -2.37 -4.32 -6.87
N GLN A 194 -2.81 -3.69 -7.97
CA GLN A 194 -2.66 -4.17 -9.34
C GLN A 194 -1.29 -3.83 -9.96
N GLY A 195 -0.37 -3.26 -9.18
CA GLY A 195 1.00 -2.95 -9.62
C GLY A 195 1.15 -1.64 -10.39
N VAL A 196 0.12 -0.79 -10.42
CA VAL A 196 0.22 0.55 -11.03
C VAL A 196 1.22 1.41 -10.25
N SER A 197 1.99 2.24 -10.98
CA SER A 197 2.96 3.16 -10.37
C SER A 197 2.30 4.17 -9.42
N ASP A 198 3.06 4.66 -8.44
CA ASP A 198 2.67 5.75 -7.53
C ASP A 198 2.14 6.98 -8.28
N ARG A 199 2.84 7.40 -9.33
CA ARG A 199 2.43 8.53 -10.17
C ARG A 199 1.14 8.24 -10.94
N GLY A 200 0.91 7.00 -11.34
CA GLY A 200 -0.32 6.55 -12.00
C GLY A 200 -1.50 6.57 -11.03
N ALA A 201 -1.36 5.95 -9.86
CA ALA A 201 -2.37 5.94 -8.81
C ALA A 201 -2.77 7.36 -8.39
N LYS A 202 -1.78 8.24 -8.15
CA LYS A 202 -2.02 9.65 -7.85
C LYS A 202 -2.75 10.39 -8.97
N ARG A 203 -2.39 10.16 -10.23
CA ARG A 203 -3.09 10.78 -11.37
C ARG A 203 -4.52 10.31 -11.50
N LEU A 204 -4.78 9.02 -11.29
CA LEU A 204 -6.14 8.49 -11.30
C LEU A 204 -6.98 9.12 -10.18
N ARG A 205 -6.44 9.19 -8.96
CA ARG A 205 -7.10 9.88 -7.83
C ARG A 205 -7.49 11.31 -8.19
N LEU A 206 -6.52 12.12 -8.59
CA LEU A 206 -6.75 13.53 -8.99
C LEU A 206 -7.69 13.68 -10.20
N LEU A 207 -7.78 12.65 -11.05
CA LEU A 207 -8.71 12.62 -12.17
C LEU A 207 -10.15 12.42 -11.69
N LEU A 208 -10.35 11.52 -10.72
CA LEU A 208 -11.65 11.15 -10.16
C LEU A 208 -12.16 12.18 -9.14
N GLU A 209 -11.28 12.79 -8.35
CA GLU A 209 -11.61 13.90 -7.43
C GLU A 209 -12.31 15.06 -8.16
N LYS A 210 -12.00 15.28 -9.46
CA LYS A 210 -12.66 16.31 -10.27
C LYS A 210 -14.09 15.97 -10.69
N LEU A 211 -14.52 14.73 -10.46
CA LEU A 211 -15.84 14.22 -10.81
C LEU A 211 -16.74 14.04 -9.58
N ALA A 212 -16.14 14.01 -8.38
CA ALA A 212 -16.80 13.82 -7.10
C ALA A 212 -17.61 15.06 -6.68
#